data_AF-A0A920A792-F1
#
_entry.id   AF-A0A920A792-F1
#
_cell.length_a   1.000
_cell.length_b   1.000
_cell.length_c   1.000
_cell.angle_alpha   90.00
_cell.angle_beta   90.00
_cell.angle_gamma   90.00
#
_symmetry.space_group_name_H-M   'P 1'
#
loop_
_entity.id
_entity.type
_entity.pdbx_description
1 polymer ?
#
loop_
_entity_poly.entity_id
_entity_poly.type
_entity_poly.pdbx_seq_one_letter_code
_entity_poly.pdbx_strand_id
1 'polypeptide(L)'
;MERQLNYKHLKQGFSLLEVVISLLIVSITFLAYSQLIDQNLKAQDLKQTFVEESNLKANLLTLYVIDPDVDDYIVQDMLNVDDIEQTQLSRYQNVREIEIKIEHPGSETTLIIYK
;
A
#
# COMPACT_ATOMS: atom_id res chain seq x y z
N MET A 1 37.38 23.84 -41.56
CA MET A 1 36.25 24.62 -42.11
C MET A 1 35.11 24.56 -41.11
N GLU A 2 34.95 25.62 -40.32
CA GLU A 2 33.92 25.70 -39.28
C GLU A 2 32.59 26.12 -39.92
N ARG A 3 31.54 25.32 -39.71
CA ARG A 3 30.17 25.69 -40.09
C ARG A 3 29.68 26.75 -39.12
N GLN A 4 29.67 28.00 -39.56
CA GLN A 4 29.01 29.08 -38.83
C GLN A 4 27.51 28.81 -38.81
N LEU A 5 26.97 28.47 -37.63
CA LEU A 5 25.54 28.42 -37.38
C LEU A 5 24.99 29.83 -37.56
N ASN A 6 24.22 30.05 -38.63
CA ASN A 6 23.65 31.33 -38.97
C ASN A 6 22.46 31.64 -38.04
N TYR A 7 22.73 32.27 -36.90
CA TYR A 7 21.73 32.66 -35.89
C TYR A 7 20.80 33.81 -36.31
N LYS A 8 20.74 34.18 -37.61
CA LYS A 8 19.87 35.28 -38.09
C LYS A 8 18.38 35.06 -37.83
N HIS A 9 17.93 33.82 -37.63
CA HIS A 9 16.54 33.49 -37.32
C HIS A 9 16.14 33.59 -35.84
N LEU A 10 17.08 33.77 -34.91
CA LEU A 10 16.77 33.91 -33.47
C LEU A 10 16.37 35.35 -33.07
N LYS A 11 16.27 36.28 -34.03
CA LYS A 11 15.91 37.68 -33.79
C LYS A 11 14.39 37.96 -33.82
N GLN A 12 13.57 36.93 -33.77
CA GLN A 12 12.13 37.11 -33.55
C GLN A 12 11.89 37.07 -32.05
N GLY A 13 11.69 38.25 -31.44
CA GLY A 13 11.38 38.33 -30.02
C GLY A 13 10.07 37.60 -29.72
N PHE A 14 10.02 36.87 -28.61
CA PHE A 14 8.80 36.22 -28.17
C PHE A 14 7.75 37.27 -27.77
N SER A 15 6.50 37.06 -28.17
CA SER A 15 5.40 37.86 -27.66
C SER A 15 5.26 37.61 -26.15
N LEU A 16 4.92 38.64 -25.38
CA LEU A 16 4.68 38.51 -23.94
C LEU A 16 3.63 37.42 -23.64
N LEU A 17 2.65 37.29 -24.52
CA LEU A 17 1.62 36.26 -24.43
C LEU A 17 2.17 34.84 -24.63
N GLU A 18 3.11 34.65 -25.56
CA GLU A 18 3.77 33.35 -25.79
C GLU A 18 4.63 32.95 -24.59
N VAL A 19 5.34 33.91 -24.00
CA VAL A 19 6.14 33.67 -22.79
C VAL A 19 5.24 33.27 -21.62
N VAL A 20 4.13 33.99 -21.40
CA VAL A 20 3.18 33.69 -20.32
C VAL A 20 2.52 32.32 -20.51
N ILE A 21 2.09 31.98 -21.73
CA ILE A 21 1.50 30.67 -22.03
C ILE A 21 2.55 29.57 -21.81
N SER A 22 3.78 29.76 -22.25
CA SER A 22 4.86 28.79 -22.05
C SER A 22 5.13 28.57 -20.56
N LEU A 23 5.17 29.64 -19.77
CA LEU A 23 5.37 29.57 -18.32
C LEU A 23 4.21 28.84 -17.62
N LEU A 24 2.97 29.08 -18.07
CA LEU A 24 1.77 28.40 -17.59
C LEU A 24 1.83 26.91 -17.90
N ILE A 25 2.18 26.54 -19.14
CA ILE A 25 2.30 25.14 -19.54
C ILE A 25 3.36 24.43 -18.70
N VAL A 26 4.55 25.01 -18.54
CA VAL A 26 5.62 24.43 -17.71
C VAL A 26 5.15 24.28 -16.26
N SER A 27 4.46 25.27 -15.69
CA SER A 27 3.99 25.22 -14.31
C SER A 27 2.92 24.14 -14.11
N ILE A 28 1.91 24.08 -14.98
CA ILE A 28 0.82 23.10 -14.89
C ILE A 28 1.36 21.69 -15.10
N THR A 29 2.23 21.49 -16.09
CA THR A 29 2.82 20.18 -16.35
C THR A 29 3.69 19.72 -15.18
N PHE A 30 4.54 20.59 -14.62
CA PHE A 30 5.33 20.26 -13.44
C PHE A 30 4.47 19.85 -12.24
N LEU A 31 3.40 20.60 -11.97
CA LEU A 31 2.47 20.29 -10.88
C LEU A 31 1.76 18.95 -11.11
N ALA A 32 1.22 18.73 -12.31
CA ALA A 32 0.50 17.51 -12.64
C ALA A 32 1.41 16.27 -12.55
N TYR A 33 2.65 16.35 -13.04
CA TYR A 33 3.62 15.26 -12.90
C TYR A 33 3.95 14.97 -11.43
N SER A 34 4.17 16.01 -10.62
CA SER A 34 4.46 15.84 -9.19
C SER A 34 3.30 15.14 -8.47
N GLN A 35 2.06 15.54 -8.77
CA GLN A 35 0.86 14.91 -8.21
C GLN A 35 0.70 13.45 -8.64
N LEU A 36 0.96 13.13 -9.91
CA LEU A 36 0.90 11.74 -10.39
C LEU A 36 1.94 10.84 -9.73
N ILE A 37 3.15 11.35 -9.46
CA ILE A 37 4.18 10.59 -8.75
C ILE A 37 3.75 10.32 -7.31
N ASP A 38 3.29 11.34 -6.59
CA ASP A 38 2.82 11.20 -5.20
C ASP A 38 1.65 10.22 -5.08
N GLN A 39 0.70 10.26 -6.03
CA GLN A 39 -0.41 9.30 -6.09
C GLN A 39 0.07 7.87 -6.32
N ASN A 40 1.03 7.65 -7.21
CA ASN A 40 1.57 6.31 -7.46
C ASN A 40 2.33 5.76 -6.26
N LEU A 41 3.10 6.58 -5.56
CA LEU A 41 3.79 6.18 -4.33
C LEU A 41 2.79 5.77 -3.25
N LYS A 42 1.75 6.58 -3.02
CA LYS A 42 0.67 6.24 -2.08
C LYS A 42 -0.06 4.97 -2.46
N ALA A 43 -0.35 4.77 -3.75
CA ALA A 43 -0.99 3.56 -4.24
C ALA A 43 -0.09 2.32 -4.09
N GLN A 44 1.23 2.48 -4.19
CA GLN A 44 2.20 1.41 -3.98
C GLN A 44 2.29 1.04 -2.50
N ASP A 45 2.36 2.00 -1.59
CA ASP A 45 2.31 1.77 -0.14
C ASP A 45 1.04 1.02 0.24
N LEU A 46 -0.13 1.49 -0.21
CA LEU A 46 -1.40 0.83 0.08
C LEU A 46 -1.46 -0.61 -0.44
N LYS A 47 -0.89 -0.87 -1.63
CA LYS A 47 -0.79 -2.24 -2.16
C LYS A 47 0.13 -3.10 -1.31
N GLN A 48 1.25 -2.57 -0.87
CA GLN A 48 2.19 -3.31 -0.04
C GLN A 48 1.53 -3.68 1.29
N THR A 49 0.91 -2.72 1.98
CA THR A 49 0.17 -2.97 3.22
C THR A 49 -0.94 -4.01 3.01
N PHE A 50 -1.72 -3.90 1.93
CA PHE A 50 -2.77 -4.87 1.63
C PHE A 50 -2.22 -6.29 1.39
N VAL A 51 -1.09 -6.42 0.69
CA VAL A 51 -0.46 -7.73 0.44
C VAL A 51 0.07 -8.32 1.75
N GLU A 52 0.69 -7.51 2.62
CA GLU A 52 1.17 -7.94 3.93
C GLU A 52 0.00 -8.41 4.82
N GLU A 53 -1.08 -7.63 4.93
CA GLU A 53 -2.29 -8.00 5.68
C GLU A 53 -2.95 -9.26 5.11
N SER A 54 -3.07 -9.36 3.78
CA SER A 54 -3.65 -10.52 3.12
C SER A 54 -2.82 -11.79 3.34
N ASN A 55 -1.49 -11.69 3.29
CA ASN A 55 -0.61 -12.83 3.56
C ASN A 55 -0.71 -13.27 5.02
N LEU A 56 -0.74 -12.32 5.97
CA LEU A 56 -0.94 -12.62 7.39
C LEU A 56 -2.24 -13.39 7.61
N LYS A 57 -3.36 -12.89 7.07
CA LYS A 57 -4.68 -13.56 7.15
C LYS A 57 -4.66 -14.96 6.55
N ALA A 58 -4.07 -15.13 5.37
CA ALA A 58 -3.99 -16.43 4.71
C ALA A 58 -3.15 -17.44 5.51
N ASN A 59 -2.03 -16.99 6.07
CA ASN A 59 -1.16 -17.84 6.89
C ASN A 59 -1.84 -18.25 8.20
N LEU A 60 -2.53 -17.32 8.86
CA LEU A 60 -3.31 -17.62 10.07
C LEU A 60 -4.42 -18.63 9.81
N LEU A 61 -5.21 -18.40 8.77
CA LEU A 61 -6.25 -19.36 8.36
C LEU A 61 -5.63 -20.74 8.08
N THR A 62 -4.47 -20.78 7.44
CA THR A 62 -3.77 -22.04 7.16
C THR A 62 -3.33 -22.74 8.45
N LEU A 63 -2.74 -22.01 9.41
CA LEU A 63 -2.32 -22.58 10.70
C LEU A 63 -3.51 -23.15 11.48
N TYR A 64 -4.58 -22.38 11.64
CA TYR A 64 -5.77 -22.82 12.39
C TYR A 64 -6.59 -23.92 11.70
N VAL A 65 -6.44 -24.10 10.38
CA VAL A 65 -7.02 -25.23 9.65
C VAL A 65 -6.18 -26.49 9.81
N ILE A 66 -4.84 -26.37 9.79
CA ILE A 66 -3.93 -27.51 9.95
C ILE A 66 -3.90 -28.01 11.40
N ASP A 67 -3.80 -27.09 12.35
CA ASP A 67 -3.79 -27.36 13.78
C ASP A 67 -4.77 -26.41 14.50
N PRO A 68 -6.01 -26.86 14.75
CA PRO A 68 -7.03 -26.04 15.37
C PRO A 68 -6.72 -25.64 16.82
N ASP A 69 -5.83 -26.37 17.50
CA ASP A 69 -5.49 -26.13 18.90
C ASP A 69 -4.04 -25.61 19.03
N VAL A 70 -3.50 -24.99 17.97
CA VAL A 70 -2.16 -24.38 17.97
C VAL A 70 -2.03 -23.32 19.07
N ASP A 71 -0.94 -23.39 19.83
CA ASP A 71 -0.64 -22.45 20.91
C ASP A 71 -0.29 -21.05 20.36
N ASP A 72 -0.81 -20.01 21.01
CA ASP A 72 -0.61 -18.61 20.61
C ASP A 72 0.88 -18.23 20.49
N TYR A 73 1.74 -18.79 21.37
CA TYR A 73 3.20 -18.56 21.32
C TYR A 73 3.82 -19.04 20.01
N ILE A 74 3.35 -20.16 19.45
CA ILE A 74 3.84 -20.70 18.18
C ILE A 74 3.40 -19.79 17.03
N VAL A 75 2.16 -19.31 17.08
CA VAL A 75 1.62 -18.39 16.06
C VAL A 75 2.36 -17.04 16.11
N GLN A 76 2.68 -16.54 17.30
CA GLN A 76 3.48 -15.33 17.51
C GLN A 76 4.89 -15.46 16.92
N ASP A 77 5.59 -16.57 17.19
CA ASP A 77 6.95 -16.80 16.67
C ASP A 77 6.96 -17.00 15.14
N MET A 78 6.01 -17.75 14.59
CA MET A 78 5.97 -18.06 13.16
C MET A 78 5.50 -16.88 12.30
N LEU A 79 4.66 -15.99 12.83
CA LEU A 79 4.06 -14.87 12.08
C LEU A 79 4.55 -13.50 12.54
N ASN A 80 5.43 -13.43 13.54
CA ASN A 80 6.01 -12.21 14.09
C ASN A 80 4.93 -11.16 14.43
N VAL A 81 3.93 -11.60 15.20
CA VAL A 81 2.83 -10.77 15.71
C VAL A 81 3.01 -10.52 17.20
N ASP A 82 2.66 -9.31 17.64
CA ASP A 82 2.97 -8.79 18.97
C ASP A 82 2.04 -9.38 20.03
N ASP A 83 0.77 -9.54 19.70
CA ASP A 83 -0.24 -10.14 20.58
C ASP A 83 -1.32 -10.88 19.80
N ILE A 84 -1.90 -11.91 20.43
CA ILE A 84 -2.99 -12.72 19.89
C ILE A 84 -4.02 -12.93 21.00
N GLU A 85 -5.24 -12.44 20.80
CA GLU A 85 -6.38 -12.70 21.67
C GLU A 85 -7.41 -13.60 20.96
N GLN A 86 -7.75 -14.73 21.58
CA GLN A 86 -8.83 -15.60 21.11
C GLN A 86 -10.07 -15.45 21.98
N THR A 87 -11.21 -15.13 21.37
CA THR A 87 -12.51 -15.02 22.03
C THR A 87 -13.54 -15.96 21.38
N GLN A 88 -14.13 -16.87 22.14
CA GLN A 88 -15.22 -17.69 21.62
C GLN A 88 -16.51 -16.86 21.51
N LEU A 89 -16.99 -16.63 20.28
CA LEU A 89 -18.21 -15.87 20.01
C LEU A 89 -19.47 -16.73 20.20
N SER A 90 -19.46 -17.95 19.66
CA SER A 90 -20.63 -18.82 19.63
C SER A 90 -20.24 -20.30 19.56
N ARG A 91 -21.19 -21.17 19.93
CA ARG A 91 -21.05 -22.61 19.77
C ARG A 91 -22.36 -23.20 19.29
N TYR A 92 -22.33 -23.87 18.14
CA TYR A 92 -23.45 -24.59 17.58
C TYR A 92 -23.10 -26.06 17.38
N GLN A 93 -23.67 -26.93 18.22
CA GLN A 93 -23.32 -28.35 18.28
C GLN A 93 -21.81 -28.56 18.48
N ASN A 94 -21.14 -29.14 17.47
CA ASN A 94 -19.70 -29.40 17.46
C ASN A 94 -18.90 -28.26 16.83
N VAL A 95 -19.57 -27.25 16.25
CA VAL A 95 -18.91 -26.09 15.63
C VAL A 95 -18.77 -24.98 16.67
N ARG A 96 -17.56 -24.43 16.81
CA ARG A 96 -17.20 -23.27 17.63
C ARG A 96 -16.84 -22.11 16.72
N GLU A 97 -17.49 -20.98 16.93
CA GLU A 97 -17.12 -19.72 16.31
C GLU A 97 -16.17 -18.98 17.24
N ILE A 98 -14.97 -18.71 16.76
CA ILE A 98 -13.88 -18.09 17.52
C ILE A 98 -13.43 -16.85 16.76
N GLU A 99 -13.43 -15.72 17.45
CA GLU A 99 -12.78 -14.49 17.04
C GLU A 99 -11.32 -14.52 17.47
N ILE A 100 -10.43 -14.17 16.56
CA ILE A 100 -9.00 -14.05 16.80
C ILE A 100 -8.61 -12.62 16.46
N LYS A 101 -8.18 -11.87 17.46
CA LYS A 101 -7.63 -10.53 17.30
C LYS A 101 -6.13 -10.60 17.38
N ILE A 102 -5.48 -9.88 16.48
CA ILE A 102 -4.03 -9.94 16.33
C ILE A 102 -3.52 -8.53 16.18
N GLU A 103 -2.55 -8.21 17.02
CA GLU A 103 -1.81 -6.96 16.94
C GLU A 103 -0.49 -7.18 16.20
N HIS A 104 -0.28 -6.38 15.16
CA HIS A 104 0.97 -6.29 14.42
C HIS A 104 1.43 -4.82 14.42
N PRO A 105 2.73 -4.49 14.27
CA PRO A 105 3.21 -3.12 14.38
C PRO A 105 2.50 -2.18 13.38
N GLY A 106 1.54 -1.40 13.89
CA GLY A 106 0.77 -0.44 13.10
C GLY A 106 -0.56 -0.92 12.50
N SER A 107 -1.01 -2.16 12.77
CA SER A 107 -2.32 -2.65 12.32
C SER A 107 -2.93 -3.69 13.27
N GLU A 108 -4.22 -3.52 13.59
CA GLU A 108 -5.03 -4.53 14.27
C GLU A 108 -5.83 -5.33 13.23
N THR A 109 -5.79 -6.66 13.30
CA THR A 109 -6.55 -7.54 12.41
C THR A 109 -7.44 -8.48 13.21
N THR A 110 -8.74 -8.49 12.90
CA THR A 110 -9.70 -9.45 13.46
C THR A 110 -10.07 -10.49 12.41
N LEU A 111 -10.07 -11.76 12.82
CA LEU A 111 -10.48 -12.91 12.01
C LEU A 111 -11.53 -13.71 12.79
N ILE A 112 -12.56 -14.20 12.09
CA ILE A 112 -13.53 -15.13 12.66
C ILE A 112 -13.32 -16.50 12.01
N ILE A 113 -13.07 -17.51 12.83
CA ILE A 113 -12.83 -18.89 12.41
C ILE A 113 -13.92 -19.78 12.99
N TYR A 114 -14.43 -20.69 12.15
CA TYR A 114 -15.36 -21.74 12.57
C TYR A 114 -14.57 -23.05 12.72
N LYS A 115 -14.38 -23.51 13.95
CA LYS A 115 -13.72 -24.79 14.31
C LYS A 115 -14.73 -25.88 14.56
#